data_AF-A0A7W1WLW4-F1
#
_entry.id   AF-A0A7W1WLW4-F1
#
_cell.length_a   1.000
_cell.length_b   1.000
_cell.length_c   1.000
_cell.angle_alpha   90.00
_cell.angle_beta   90.00
_cell.angle_gamma   90.00
#
_symmetry.space_group_name_H-M   'P 1'
#
loop_
_entity.id
_entity.type
_entity.pdbx_description
1 polymer ?
#
loop_
_entity_poly.entity_id
_entity_poly.type
_entity_poly.pdbx_seq_one_letter_code
_entity_poly.pdbx_strand_id
1 'polypeptide(L)' 'MRVDNIPAFYPSHTLPTQKLELAFLEEMMKYIVPQTSAGEFSGGVGEEQFSSFLSREYAVTLSNRLNLGLEAPRNA' A
#
# COMPACT_ATOMS: atom_id res chain seq x y z
N MET A 1 10.83 13.46 38.85
CA MET A 1 11.22 13.61 37.43
C MET A 1 9.94 13.87 36.64
N ARG A 2 9.71 15.09 36.16
CA ARG A 2 8.56 15.39 35.29
C ARG A 2 9.01 15.12 33.86
N VAL A 3 8.29 14.27 33.14
CA VAL A 3 8.52 13.97 31.73
C VAL A 3 7.56 14.83 30.94
N ASP A 4 8.07 15.93 30.40
CA ASP A 4 7.29 16.77 29.50
C ASP A 4 7.16 16.06 28.16
N ASN A 5 6.00 15.43 27.92
CA ASN A 5 5.67 14.81 26.64
C ASN A 5 5.25 15.91 25.66
N ILE A 6 6.23 16.53 25.02
CA ILE A 6 6.01 17.52 23.96
C ILE A 6 5.73 16.73 22.68
N PRO A 7 4.51 16.78 22.11
CA PRO A 7 4.23 16.08 20.87
C PRO A 7 5.14 16.66 19.78
N ALA A 8 6.07 15.83 19.27
CA ALA A 8 6.88 16.19 18.13
C ALA A 8 5.94 16.41 16.94
N PHE A 9 5.90 17.65 16.45
CA PHE A 9 5.12 18.00 15.27
C PHE A 9 5.83 17.42 14.05
N TYR A 10 5.43 16.22 13.63
CA TYR A 10 5.91 15.66 12.39
C TYR A 10 5.30 16.47 11.25
N PRO A 11 6.09 17.15 10.40
CA PRO A 11 5.53 17.76 9.21
C PRO A 11 4.90 16.64 8.39
N SER A 12 3.59 16.73 8.18
CA SER A 12 2.86 15.82 7.28
C SER A 12 3.38 16.10 5.87
N HIS A 13 4.36 15.29 5.45
CA HIS A 13 4.83 15.33 4.07
C HIS A 13 3.64 15.03 3.17
N THR A 14 3.21 16.01 2.37
CA THR A 14 2.13 15.83 1.41
C THR A 14 2.65 14.90 0.31
N LEU A 15 2.51 13.60 0.54
CA LEU A 15 2.68 12.61 -0.51
C LEU A 15 1.63 12.94 -1.59
N PRO A 16 2.00 12.97 -2.87
CA PRO A 16 1.03 13.10 -3.95
C PRO A 16 -0.12 12.13 -3.72
N THR A 17 -1.37 12.63 -3.65
CA THR A 17 -2.59 11.89 -3.31
C THR A 17 -2.69 10.50 -3.95
N GLN A 18 -2.29 10.38 -5.22
CA GLN A 18 -2.28 9.12 -5.97
C GLN A 18 -1.39 8.03 -5.33
N LYS A 19 -0.35 8.43 -4.57
CA LYS A 19 0.56 7.49 -3.91
C LYS A 19 -0.06 6.84 -2.67
N LEU A 20 -0.97 7.50 -1.97
CA LEU A 20 -1.61 6.94 -0.78
C LEU A 20 -2.61 5.85 -1.19
N GLU A 21 -3.45 6.15 -2.18
CA GLU A 21 -4.42 5.19 -2.71
C GLU A 21 -3.73 3.98 -3.36
N LEU A 22 -2.66 4.21 -4.11
CA LEU A 22 -1.84 3.13 -4.66
C LEU A 22 -1.28 2.22 -3.55
N ALA A 23 -0.65 2.80 -2.53
CA ALA A 23 -0.06 2.04 -1.43
C ALA A 23 -1.12 1.26 -0.64
N PHE A 24 -2.30 1.86 -0.44
CA PHE A 24 -3.44 1.19 0.17
C PHE A 24 -3.89 -0.02 -0.66
N LEU A 25 -4.10 0.17 -1.97
CA LEU A 25 -4.51 -0.91 -2.85
C LEU A 25 -3.48 -2.03 -2.93
N GLU A 26 -2.19 -1.70 -2.97
CA GLU A 26 -1.08 -2.67 -2.92
C GLU A 26 -1.12 -3.51 -1.65
N GLU A 27 -1.40 -2.91 -0.49
CA GLU A 27 -1.57 -3.64 0.76
C GLU A 27 -2.81 -4.54 0.73
N MET A 28 -3.93 -4.06 0.18
CA MET A 28 -5.16 -4.84 0.06
C MET A 28 -4.99 -6.05 -0.87
N MET A 29 -4.14 -5.97 -1.90
CA MET A 29 -3.86 -7.11 -2.78
C MET A 29 -3.31 -8.33 -2.03
N LYS A 30 -2.54 -8.13 -0.96
CA LYS A 30 -2.00 -9.23 -0.13
C LYS A 30 -3.10 -10.11 0.49
N TYR A 31 -4.28 -9.53 0.73
CA TYR A 31 -5.42 -10.21 1.35
C TYR A 31 -6.46 -10.71 0.35
N ILE A 32 -6.55 -10.08 -0.82
CA ILE A 32 -7.55 -10.39 -1.85
C ILE A 32 -7.06 -11.51 -2.77
N VAL A 33 -5.77 -11.52 -3.11
CA VAL A 33 -5.19 -12.59 -3.92
C VAL A 33 -5.17 -13.84 -3.05
N PRO A 34 -5.86 -14.94 -3.46
CA PRO A 34 -5.74 -16.21 -2.76
C PRO A 34 -4.27 -16.56 -2.67
N GLN A 35 -3.76 -16.77 -1.46
CA GLN A 35 -2.40 -17.28 -1.26
C GLN A 35 -2.35 -18.61 -2.01
N THR A 36 -1.69 -18.62 -3.17
CA THR A 36 -1.62 -19.79 -4.04
C THR A 36 -1.10 -20.94 -3.19
N SER A 37 -2.00 -21.82 -2.83
CA SER A 37 -1.71 -22.87 -1.87
C SER A 37 -0.92 -23.93 -2.63
N ALA A 38 0.39 -23.92 -2.41
CA ALA A 38 1.34 -25.01 -2.69
C ALA A 38 1.04 -25.82 -3.96
N GLY A 39 1.22 -25.21 -5.13
CA GLY A 39 1.37 -25.96 -6.39
C GLY A 39 2.81 -26.44 -6.57
N GLU A 40 3.05 -27.32 -7.54
CA GLU A 40 4.39 -27.88 -7.88
C GLU A 40 5.45 -26.80 -8.21
N PHE A 41 5.01 -25.56 -8.46
CA PHE A 41 5.81 -24.34 -8.55
C PHE A 41 5.45 -23.40 -7.40
N SER A 42 5.82 -23.74 -6.16
CA SER A 42 5.60 -22.88 -4.99
C SER A 42 6.88 -22.69 -4.17
N GLY A 43 7.20 -21.46 -3.80
CA GLY A 43 8.16 -21.11 -2.75
C GLY A 43 9.58 -20.75 -3.24
N GLY A 44 9.74 -20.41 -4.51
CA GLY A 44 11.02 -19.89 -5.03
C GLY A 44 11.11 -18.36 -4.92
N VAL A 45 12.33 -17.82 -4.70
CA VAL A 45 12.58 -16.36 -4.65
C VAL A 45 12.04 -15.65 -5.91
N GLY A 46 12.14 -16.28 -7.08
CA GLY A 46 11.61 -15.72 -8.33
C GLY A 46 10.08 -15.58 -8.34
N GLU A 47 9.37 -16.52 -7.71
CA GLU A 47 7.91 -16.51 -7.60
C GLU A 47 7.44 -15.44 -6.60
N GLU A 48 8.15 -15.27 -5.49
CA GLU A 48 7.87 -14.21 -4.50
C GLU A 48 8.03 -12.82 -5.12
N GLN A 49 9.10 -12.60 -5.90
CA GLN A 49 9.31 -11.34 -6.62
C GLN A 49 8.24 -11.13 -7.71
N PHE A 50 7.85 -12.20 -8.42
CA PHE A 50 6.81 -12.14 -9.44
C PHE A 50 5.42 -11.83 -8.84
N SER A 51 5.08 -12.45 -7.72
CA SER A 51 3.83 -12.19 -6.98
C SER A 51 3.76 -10.75 -6.46
N SER A 52 4.88 -10.24 -5.95
CA SER A 52 5.00 -8.85 -5.49
C SER A 52 4.84 -7.87 -6.66
N PHE A 53 5.46 -8.16 -7.80
CA PHE A 53 5.32 -7.37 -9.02
C PHE A 53 3.87 -7.33 -9.53
N LEU A 54 3.20 -8.49 -9.62
CA LEU A 54 1.81 -8.57 -10.03
C LEU A 54 0.90 -7.77 -9.09
N SER A 55 1.09 -7.92 -7.78
CA SER A 55 0.31 -7.19 -6.78
C SER A 55 0.43 -5.68 -6.98
N ARG A 56 1.63 -5.17 -7.25
CA ARG A 56 1.87 -3.77 -7.53
C ARG A 56 1.20 -3.30 -8.83
N GLU A 57 1.32 -4.05 -9.92
CA GLU A 57 0.70 -3.68 -11.21
C GLU A 57 -0.84 -3.68 -11.14
N TYR A 58 -1.42 -4.63 -10.40
CA TYR A 58 -2.86 -4.63 -10.12
C TYR A 58 -3.27 -3.39 -9.31
N ALA A 59 -2.51 -3.04 -8.28
CA ALA A 59 -2.77 -1.84 -7.48
C ALA A 59 -2.72 -0.57 -8.33
N VAL A 60 -1.75 -0.43 -9.23
CA VAL A 60 -1.68 0.70 -10.20
C VAL A 60 -2.90 0.73 -11.11
N THR A 61 -3.28 -0.43 -11.66
CA THR A 61 -4.43 -0.50 -12.55
C THR A 61 -5.73 -0.14 -11.83
N LEU A 62 -5.87 -0.58 -10.58
CA LEU A 62 -7.02 -0.28 -9.73
C LEU A 62 -7.04 1.19 -9.31
N SER A 63 -5.92 1.79 -8.91
CA SER A 63 -5.87 3.21 -8.51
C SER A 63 -6.20 4.16 -9.66
N ASN A 64 -5.97 3.73 -10.90
CA ASN A 64 -6.33 4.51 -12.09
C ASN A 64 -7.82 4.41 -12.46
N ARG A 65 -8.52 3.37 -11.98
CA ARG A 65 -9.94 3.12 -12.30
C ARG A 65 -10.87 3.44 -11.15
N LEU A 66 -10.39 3.31 -9.92
CA LEU A 66 -11.11 3.59 -8.70
C LEU A 66 -10.72 4.98 -8.20
N ASN A 67 -11.62 5.58 -7.44
CA ASN A 67 -11.34 6.75 -6.63
C ASN A 67 -11.91 6.48 -5.24
N LEU A 68 -11.03 6.09 -4.33
CA LEU A 68 -11.38 5.77 -2.95
C LEU A 68 -11.44 7.01 -2.04
N GLY A 69 -11.13 8.21 -2.58
CA GLY A 69 -11.15 9.44 -1.82
C GLY A 69 -10.08 9.50 -0.72
N LEU A 70 -9.01 8.70 -0.85
CA LEU A 70 -7.85 8.69 0.05
C LEU A 70 -6.93 9.89 -0.26
N GLU A 71 -7.53 11.06 -0.40
CA GLU A 71 -6.86 12.32 -0.63
C GLU A 71 -6.22 12.83 0.67
N ALA A 72 -5.03 13.44 0.57
CA ALA A 72 -4.49 14.21 1.68
C ALA A 72 -5.54 15.27 2.10
N PRO A 73 -5.68 15.57 3.41
CA PRO A 73 -6.72 16.46 3.90
C PRO A 73 -6.66 17.79 3.13
N ARG A 74 -7.75 18.12 2.43
CA ARG A 74 -7.95 19.45 1.87
C ARG A 74 -8.11 20.38 3.05
N ASN A 75 -7.09 21.18 3.34
CA ASN A 75 -7.21 22.30 4.27
C ASN A 75 -8.42 23.13 3.83
N ALA A 76 -9.48 23.14 4.65
CA ALA A 76 -10.65 23.99 4.50
C ALA A 76 -10.36 25.38 5.08
#